data_AF-A0AAV0M2B9-F1
#
_entry.id   AF-A0AAV0M2B9-F1
#
_cell.length_a   1.000
_cell.length_b   1.000
_cell.length_c   1.000
_cell.angle_alpha   90.00
_cell.angle_beta   90.00
_cell.angle_gamma   90.00
#
_symmetry.space_group_name_H-M   'P 1'
#
loop_
_entity.id
_entity.type
_entity.pdbx_description
1 polymer ?
#
loop_
_entity_poly.entity_id
_entity_poly.type
_entity_poly.pdbx_seq_one_letter_code
_entity_poly.pdbx_strand_id
1 'polypeptide(L)'
;MHQNELAFVSRWWRDTGLQEKLLYARDRIVELYFWATGSHYEPHKVVSRIAAAKFAKMVSLVDDTYDAYGTPEELQLFTEAFKRCDDESAVEQLSDDMRLLFRAFLKLCDEMEEDMKKEGRCYGAHHAKDAVRSII
;
A
#
# COMPACT_ATOMS: atom_id res chain seq x y z
N MET A 1 1.26 -21.05 12.03
CA MET A 1 0.42 -20.36 11.02
C MET A 1 0.92 -18.94 10.78
N HIS A 2 0.76 -18.01 11.75
CA HIS A 2 1.14 -16.59 11.59
C HIS A 2 2.62 -16.34 11.23
N GLN A 3 3.56 -17.16 11.73
CA GLN A 3 4.97 -17.04 11.33
C GLN A 3 5.20 -17.29 9.84
N ASN A 4 4.45 -18.22 9.22
CA ASN A 4 4.56 -18.49 7.79
C ASN A 4 3.98 -17.34 6.96
N GLU A 5 2.88 -16.75 7.43
CA GLU A 5 2.25 -15.58 6.83
C GLU A 5 3.18 -14.35 6.92
N LEU A 6 3.75 -14.11 8.10
CA LEU A 6 4.75 -13.05 8.28
C LEU A 6 5.95 -13.25 7.36
N ALA A 7 6.50 -14.46 7.29
CA ALA A 7 7.60 -14.76 6.38
C ALA A 7 7.23 -14.54 4.90
N PHE A 8 5.97 -14.82 4.51
CA PHE A 8 5.47 -14.51 3.18
C PHE A 8 5.40 -13.00 2.92
N VAL A 9 4.81 -12.24 3.85
CA VAL A 9 4.67 -10.79 3.74
C VAL A 9 6.04 -10.09 3.76
N SER A 10 6.98 -10.52 4.60
CA SER A 10 8.34 -10.01 4.63
C SER A 10 9.10 -10.28 3.33
N ARG A 11 8.94 -11.47 2.73
CA ARG A 11 9.52 -11.75 1.41
C ARG A 11 8.91 -10.85 0.34
N TRP A 12 7.59 -10.75 0.29
CA TRP A 12 6.90 -9.84 -0.63
C TRP A 12 7.42 -8.40 -0.49
N TRP A 13 7.56 -7.90 0.74
CA TRP A 13 8.05 -6.54 0.98
C TRP A 13 9.45 -6.33 0.40
N ARG A 14 10.38 -7.26 0.68
CA ARG A 14 11.72 -7.22 0.11
C ARG A 14 11.70 -7.30 -1.42
N ASP A 15 10.86 -8.16 -1.98
CA ASP A 15 10.78 -8.39 -3.43
C ASP A 15 10.17 -7.17 -4.18
N THR A 16 9.52 -6.22 -3.48
CA THR A 16 9.11 -4.94 -4.08
C THR A 16 10.29 -4.04 -4.46
N GLY A 17 11.45 -4.20 -3.81
CA GLY A 17 12.63 -3.34 -3.98
C GLY A 17 12.43 -1.89 -3.53
N LEU A 18 11.28 -1.54 -2.93
CA LEU A 18 10.98 -0.18 -2.49
C LEU A 18 11.86 0.24 -1.30
N GLN A 19 12.26 -0.69 -0.45
CA GLN A 19 13.14 -0.41 0.69
C GLN A 19 14.49 0.18 0.27
N GLU A 20 15.03 -0.27 -0.87
CA GLU A 20 16.32 0.20 -1.38
C GLU A 20 16.21 1.55 -2.09
N LYS A 21 15.02 1.90 -2.57
CA LYS A 21 14.76 3.13 -3.33
C LYS A 21 14.25 4.26 -2.43
N LEU A 22 13.38 3.94 -1.48
CA LEU A 22 12.77 4.90 -0.54
C LEU A 22 13.54 4.89 0.78
N LEU A 23 14.77 5.40 0.78
CA LEU A 23 15.67 5.36 1.93
C LEU A 23 15.18 6.15 3.15
N TYR A 24 14.27 7.10 2.95
CA TYR A 24 13.63 7.87 4.02
C TYR A 24 12.57 7.06 4.78
N ALA A 25 12.06 5.98 4.18
CA ALA A 25 10.91 5.27 4.70
C ALA A 25 11.27 4.25 5.78
N ARG A 26 10.39 4.11 6.77
CA ARG A 26 10.58 3.23 7.93
C ARG A 26 10.23 1.78 7.56
N ASP A 27 11.05 0.84 8.01
CA ASP A 27 10.70 -0.59 7.88
C ASP A 27 9.86 -1.06 9.07
N ARG A 28 8.54 -1.17 8.85
CA ARG A 28 7.54 -1.52 9.87
C ARG A 28 6.72 -2.77 9.51
N ILE A 29 7.22 -3.63 8.61
CA ILE A 29 6.39 -4.72 8.06
C ILE A 29 5.91 -5.71 9.14
N VAL A 30 6.70 -5.90 10.20
CA VAL A 30 6.35 -6.79 11.32
C VAL A 30 5.25 -6.19 12.17
N GLU A 31 5.35 -4.91 12.51
CA GLU A 31 4.37 -4.16 13.30
C GLU A 31 3.04 -4.06 12.56
N LEU A 32 3.08 -3.80 11.26
CA LEU A 32 1.88 -3.70 10.43
C LEU A 32 1.19 -5.05 10.25
N TYR A 33 1.95 -6.14 10.13
CA TYR A 33 1.38 -7.49 10.17
C TYR A 33 0.78 -7.83 11.55
N PHE A 34 1.40 -7.37 12.63
CA PHE A 34 0.84 -7.51 13.97
C PHE A 34 -0.51 -6.76 14.10
N TRP A 35 -0.62 -5.54 13.57
CA TRP A 35 -1.89 -4.80 13.52
C TRP A 35 -2.95 -5.54 12.70
N ALA A 36 -2.60 -6.04 11.51
CA ALA A 36 -3.51 -6.82 10.67
C ALA A 36 -4.01 -8.10 11.38
N THR A 37 -3.12 -8.76 12.12
CA THR A 37 -3.46 -9.95 12.93
C THR A 37 -4.39 -9.59 14.08
N GLY A 38 -4.19 -8.45 14.74
CA GLY A 38 -5.09 -7.95 15.78
C GLY A 38 -6.53 -7.76 15.29
N SER A 39 -6.71 -7.29 14.05
CA SER A 39 -8.04 -7.10 13.44
C SER A 39 -8.69 -8.39 12.93
N HIS A 40 -7.90 -9.38 12.51
CA HIS A 40 -8.38 -10.59 11.84
C HIS A 40 -7.66 -11.85 12.35
N TYR A 41 -7.74 -12.13 13.65
CA TYR A 41 -6.94 -13.19 14.28
C TYR A 41 -7.37 -14.61 13.90
N GLU A 42 -8.59 -14.81 13.39
CA GLU A 42 -9.16 -16.14 13.19
C GLU A 42 -8.42 -16.93 12.09
N PRO A 43 -8.16 -18.24 12.27
CA PRO A 43 -7.30 -19.01 11.36
C PRO A 43 -7.70 -18.91 9.87
N HIS A 44 -9.00 -18.90 9.56
CA HIS A 44 -9.51 -18.88 8.19
C HIS A 44 -9.37 -17.52 7.47
N LYS A 45 -8.91 -16.45 8.15
CA LYS A 45 -8.76 -15.09 7.57
C LYS A 45 -7.36 -14.79 7.04
N VAL A 46 -6.63 -15.80 6.56
CA VAL A 46 -5.25 -15.66 6.05
C VAL A 46 -5.14 -14.59 4.97
N VAL A 47 -6.01 -14.65 3.96
CA VAL A 47 -5.99 -13.73 2.81
C VAL A 47 -6.22 -12.30 3.29
N SER A 48 -7.18 -12.09 4.19
CA SER A 48 -7.47 -10.79 4.78
C SER A 48 -6.28 -10.22 5.58
N ARG A 49 -5.60 -11.03 6.40
CA ARG A 49 -4.40 -10.58 7.12
C ARG A 49 -3.26 -10.19 6.19
N ILE A 50 -2.99 -11.00 5.17
CA ILE A 50 -1.94 -10.71 4.19
C ILE A 50 -2.27 -9.43 3.42
N ALA A 51 -3.49 -9.30 2.91
CA ALA A 51 -3.92 -8.12 2.17
C ALA A 51 -3.86 -6.85 3.05
N ALA A 52 -4.36 -6.92 4.28
CA ALA A 52 -4.32 -5.80 5.22
C ALA A 52 -2.88 -5.38 5.57
N ALA A 53 -1.96 -6.33 5.78
CA ALA A 53 -0.56 -6.02 6.07
C ALA A 53 0.14 -5.35 4.88
N LYS A 54 -0.09 -5.84 3.65
CA LYS A 54 0.45 -5.22 2.43
C LYS A 54 -0.09 -3.80 2.23
N PHE A 55 -1.40 -3.62 2.38
CA PHE A 55 -2.04 -2.32 2.24
C PHE A 55 -1.55 -1.33 3.29
N ALA A 56 -1.50 -1.74 4.56
CA ALA A 56 -1.00 -0.91 5.65
C ALA A 56 0.48 -0.52 5.44
N LYS A 57 1.28 -1.40 4.80
CA LYS A 57 2.67 -1.06 4.43
C LYS A 57 2.72 0.05 3.39
N MET A 58 1.90 -0.01 2.34
CA MET A 58 1.89 1.06 1.33
C MET A 58 1.39 2.38 1.91
N VAL A 59 0.35 2.35 2.76
CA VAL A 59 -0.15 3.55 3.46
C VAL A 59 0.94 4.14 4.38
N SER A 60 1.70 3.30 5.08
CA SER A 60 2.84 3.76 5.90
C SER A 60 3.94 4.42 5.07
N LEU A 61 4.17 4.01 3.81
CA LEU A 61 5.13 4.67 2.93
C LEU A 61 4.62 6.04 2.46
N VAL A 62 3.31 6.13 2.19
CA VAL A 62 2.67 7.41 1.88
C VAL A 62 2.80 8.36 3.08
N ASP A 63 2.45 7.90 4.28
CA ASP A 63 2.64 8.64 5.55
C ASP A 63 4.07 9.16 5.70
N ASP A 64 5.08 8.30 5.54
CA ASP A 64 6.50 8.68 5.61
C ASP A 64 6.87 9.75 4.57
N THR A 65 6.22 9.72 3.40
CA THR A 65 6.44 10.70 2.33
C THR A 65 5.92 12.08 2.73
N TYR A 66 4.72 12.15 3.32
CA TYR A 66 4.11 13.39 3.78
C TYR A 66 4.82 13.97 5.01
N ASP A 67 5.30 13.12 5.92
CA ASP A 67 5.89 13.55 7.20
C ASP A 67 7.37 13.95 7.09
N ALA A 68 8.13 13.31 6.21
CA ALA A 68 9.60 13.39 6.27
C ALA A 68 10.30 13.75 4.95
N TYR A 69 9.62 13.66 3.80
CA TYR A 69 10.30 13.78 2.49
C TYR A 69 9.77 14.88 1.57
N GLY A 70 8.47 14.91 1.30
CA GLY A 70 7.92 15.77 0.26
C GLY A 70 7.89 17.24 0.64
N THR A 71 8.21 18.12 -0.32
CA THR A 71 7.91 19.56 -0.16
C THR A 71 6.42 19.81 -0.30
N PRO A 72 5.88 20.93 0.24
CA PRO A 72 4.45 21.25 0.10
C PRO A 72 3.96 21.22 -1.36
N GLU A 73 4.76 21.70 -2.31
CA GLU A 73 4.42 21.70 -3.73
C GLU A 73 4.39 20.29 -4.32
N GLU A 74 5.37 19.45 -3.99
CA GLU A 74 5.40 18.05 -4.44
C GLU A 74 4.25 17.24 -3.83
N LEU A 75 3.95 17.46 -2.55
CA LEU A 75 2.85 16.79 -1.85
C LEU A 75 1.49 17.18 -2.39
N GLN A 76 1.30 18.43 -2.85
CA GLN A 76 0.08 18.83 -3.55
C GLN A 76 -0.12 18.03 -4.84
N LEU A 77 0.94 17.90 -5.65
CA LEU A 77 0.88 17.09 -6.88
C LEU A 77 0.63 15.62 -6.55
N PHE A 78 1.24 15.10 -5.49
CA PHE A 78 1.05 13.73 -5.04
C PHE A 78 -0.39 13.47 -4.58
N THR A 79 -0.99 14.38 -3.81
CA THR A 79 -2.41 14.33 -3.42
C THR A 79 -3.32 14.34 -4.65
N GLU A 80 -3.06 15.22 -5.62
CA GLU A 80 -3.85 15.29 -6.85
C GLU A 80 -3.74 14.02 -7.69
N ALA A 81 -2.57 13.36 -7.71
CA ALA A 81 -2.40 12.07 -8.37
C ALA A 81 -3.28 10.97 -7.75
N PHE A 82 -3.40 10.92 -6.42
CA PHE A 82 -4.32 9.97 -5.76
C PHE A 82 -5.80 10.27 -6.02
N LYS A 83 -6.18 11.55 -6.13
CA LYS A 83 -7.55 11.92 -6.52
C LYS A 83 -7.85 11.52 -7.95
N ARG A 84 -6.86 11.62 -8.84
CA ARG A 84 -6.95 11.32 -10.27
C ARG A 84 -6.32 9.99 -10.64
N CYS A 85 -6.42 8.98 -9.77
CA CYS A 85 -5.72 7.71 -9.98
C CYS A 85 -6.15 6.91 -11.22
N ASP A 86 -7.20 7.34 -11.91
CA ASP A 86 -7.67 6.76 -13.18
C ASP A 86 -6.98 7.41 -14.41
N ASP A 87 -6.13 8.42 -14.20
CA ASP A 87 -5.43 9.18 -15.25
C ASP A 87 -3.91 9.05 -15.11
N GLU A 88 -3.26 8.37 -16.05
CA GLU A 88 -1.80 8.18 -16.07
C GLU A 88 -1.03 9.50 -16.23
N SER A 89 -1.63 10.56 -16.77
CA SER A 89 -0.96 11.87 -16.86
C SER A 89 -0.76 12.50 -15.47
N ALA A 90 -1.51 12.06 -14.46
CA ALA A 90 -1.43 12.61 -13.11
C ALA A 90 -0.08 12.33 -12.43
N VAL A 91 0.71 11.37 -12.93
CA VAL A 91 2.02 11.04 -12.36
C VAL A 91 3.21 11.68 -13.09
N GLU A 92 2.97 12.38 -14.20
CA GLU A 92 4.04 12.98 -15.02
C GLU A 92 4.81 14.06 -14.23
N GLN A 93 4.09 14.81 -13.39
CA GLN A 93 4.65 15.93 -12.62
C GLN A 93 5.24 15.50 -11.26
N LEU A 94 5.11 14.23 -10.88
CA LEU A 94 5.67 13.71 -9.62
C LEU A 94 7.18 13.52 -9.70
N SER A 95 7.85 13.62 -8.56
CA SER A 95 9.23 13.14 -8.42
C SER A 95 9.32 11.63 -8.68
N ASP A 96 10.50 11.15 -9.04
CA ASP A 96 10.69 9.73 -9.40
C ASP A 96 10.34 8.79 -8.23
N ASP A 97 10.63 9.18 -6.99
CA ASP A 97 10.31 8.42 -5.79
C ASP A 97 8.80 8.38 -5.52
N MET A 98 8.11 9.51 -5.62
CA MET A 98 6.66 9.59 -5.44
C MET A 98 5.93 8.84 -6.56
N ARG A 99 6.40 8.95 -7.80
CA ARG A 99 5.86 8.20 -8.95
C ARG A 99 6.03 6.70 -8.75
N LEU A 100 7.19 6.26 -8.27
CA LEU A 100 7.47 4.86 -7.95
C LEU A 100 6.51 4.35 -6.87
N LEU A 101 6.37 5.08 -5.76
CA LEU A 101 5.47 4.73 -4.67
C LEU A 101 4.01 4.65 -5.15
N PHE A 102 3.56 5.65 -5.90
CA PHE A 102 2.22 5.70 -6.46
C PHE A 102 1.91 4.49 -7.34
N ARG A 103 2.80 4.16 -8.27
CA ARG A 103 2.65 2.99 -9.15
C ARG A 103 2.63 1.68 -8.37
N ALA A 104 3.47 1.56 -7.34
CA ALA A 104 3.47 0.38 -6.48
C ALA A 104 2.15 0.25 -5.69
N PHE A 105 1.59 1.37 -5.24
CA PHE A 105 0.29 1.41 -4.58
C PHE A 105 -0.83 0.95 -5.52
N LEU A 106 -0.91 1.50 -6.74
CA LEU A 106 -1.94 1.11 -7.71
C LEU A 106 -1.84 -0.38 -8.08
N LYS A 107 -0.61 -0.86 -8.33
CA LYS A 107 -0.38 -2.28 -8.61
C LYS A 107 -0.91 -3.17 -7.48
N LEU A 108 -0.68 -2.79 -6.22
CA LEU A 108 -1.21 -3.54 -5.08
C LEU A 108 -2.74 -3.53 -5.05
N CYS A 109 -3.38 -2.40 -5.33
CA CYS A 109 -4.84 -2.33 -5.40
C CYS A 109 -5.41 -3.24 -6.48
N ASP A 110 -4.76 -3.30 -7.64
CA ASP A 110 -5.20 -4.15 -8.75
C ASP A 110 -4.99 -5.64 -8.43
N GLU A 111 -3.86 -6.01 -7.79
CA GLU A 111 -3.63 -7.36 -7.24
C GLU A 111 -4.73 -7.75 -6.25
N MET A 112 -5.07 -6.86 -5.32
CA MET A 112 -6.14 -7.08 -4.34
C MET A 112 -7.51 -7.22 -5.01
N GLU A 113 -7.79 -6.46 -6.07
CA GLU A 113 -9.03 -6.58 -6.82
C GLU A 113 -9.14 -7.93 -7.53
N GLU A 114 -8.05 -8.40 -8.13
CA GLU A 114 -8.00 -9.69 -8.82
C GLU A 114 -8.19 -10.86 -7.83
N ASP A 115 -7.52 -10.83 -6.69
CA ASP A 115 -7.67 -11.84 -5.64
C ASP A 115 -9.10 -11.86 -5.07
N MET A 116 -9.69 -10.69 -4.86
CA MET A 116 -11.08 -10.56 -4.40
C MET A 116 -12.10 -11.04 -5.44
N LYS A 117 -11.85 -10.82 -6.74
CA LYS A 117 -12.67 -11.36 -7.84
C LYS A 117 -12.63 -12.90 -7.85
N LYS A 118 -11.47 -13.51 -7.62
CA LYS A 118 -11.33 -14.98 -7.52
C LYS A 118 -12.14 -15.56 -6.36
N GLU A 119 -12.31 -14.79 -5.28
CA GLU A 119 -13.14 -15.17 -4.13
C GLU A 119 -14.63 -14.81 -4.28
N GLY A 120 -15.05 -14.23 -5.42
CA GLY A 120 -16.43 -13.81 -5.66
C GLY A 120 -16.86 -12.54 -4.90
N ARG A 121 -15.90 -11.72 -4.44
CA ARG A 121 -16.11 -10.53 -3.60
C ARG A 121 -15.65 -9.24 -4.30
N CYS A 122 -16.35 -8.80 -5.34
CA CYS A 122 -15.86 -7.79 -6.29
C CYS A 122 -15.74 -6.32 -5.80
N TYR A 123 -16.03 -5.99 -4.53
CA TYR A 123 -16.12 -4.59 -4.07
C TYR A 123 -14.97 -4.13 -3.15
N GLY A 124 -14.09 -5.02 -2.69
CA GLY A 124 -13.09 -4.70 -1.66
C GLY A 124 -12.00 -3.70 -2.09
N ALA A 125 -11.54 -3.78 -3.34
CA ALA A 125 -10.46 -2.91 -3.84
C ALA A 125 -10.93 -1.48 -4.16
N HIS A 126 -12.18 -1.32 -4.62
CA HIS A 126 -12.78 0.01 -4.82
C HIS A 126 -12.84 0.77 -3.49
N HIS A 127 -13.30 0.09 -2.42
CA HIS A 127 -13.29 0.65 -1.07
C HIS A 127 -11.88 0.97 -0.55
N ALA A 128 -10.86 0.18 -0.91
CA ALA A 128 -9.48 0.47 -0.52
C ALA A 128 -8.96 1.75 -1.20
N LYS A 129 -9.24 1.94 -2.51
CA LYS A 129 -8.89 3.18 -3.24
C LYS A 129 -9.62 4.39 -2.64
N ASP A 130 -10.90 4.26 -2.32
CA ASP A 130 -11.67 5.34 -1.68
C ASP A 130 -11.23 5.64 -0.25
N ALA A 131 -10.86 4.61 0.54
CA ALA A 131 -10.31 4.80 1.88
C ALA A 131 -9.02 5.62 1.83
N VAL A 132 -8.13 5.34 0.87
CA VAL A 132 -6.91 6.14 0.70
C VAL A 132 -7.23 7.57 0.28
N ARG A 133 -8.19 7.78 -0.64
CA ARG A 133 -8.65 9.13 -1.01
C ARG A 133 -9.23 9.94 0.16
N SER A 134 -9.72 9.28 1.22
CA SER A 134 -10.25 9.95 2.41
C SER A 134 -9.20 10.30 3.46
N ILE A 135 -8.00 9.69 3.36
CA ILE A 135 -6.90 9.85 4.33
C ILE A 135 -5.86 10.86 3.84
N ILE A 136 -5.75 11.06 2.52
CA ILE A 136 -4.84 12.01 1.86
C ILE A 136 -5.57 13.34 1.56
#